data_AF-A0AAF5I0C0-F1
#
_entry.id   AF-A0AAF5I0C0-F1
#
_cell.length_a   1.000
_cell.length_b   1.000
_cell.length_c   1.000
_cell.angle_alpha   90.00
_cell.angle_beta   90.00
_cell.angle_gamma   90.00
#
_symmetry.space_group_name_H-M   'P 1'
#
loop_
_entity.id
_entity.type
_entity.pdbx_description
1 polymer ?
#
loop_
_entity_poly.entity_id
_entity_poly.type
_entity_poly.pdbx_seq_one_letter_code
_entity_poly.pdbx_strand_id
1 'polypeptide(L)'
;MQRHFLDVGKCYFFSIFFLAYLVGAIVAGCTVYGVFQSYMIRKHIVTEKFEDVDVQNALHPFITAERDREWLRFLRKNRELENEVMKDVPGWKTGTWYGEPVYFTLGDKWWDPSITEVYAHSDKKSLETDRYWKHHSEYSAPKFYDKYLPKWLLDRIW
;
A
#
# COMPACT_ATOMS: atom_id res chain seq x y z
N MET A 1 -77.83 -2.13 12.77
CA MET A 1 -76.58 -1.42 13.14
C MET A 1 -75.38 -2.37 13.30
N GLN A 2 -75.51 -3.50 14.01
CA GLN A 2 -74.40 -4.46 14.26
C GLN A 2 -73.76 -5.09 13.00
N ARG A 3 -74.53 -5.43 11.95
CA ARG A 3 -73.96 -5.99 10.71
C ARG A 3 -73.07 -5.00 9.96
N HIS A 4 -73.47 -3.73 9.92
CA HIS A 4 -72.71 -2.68 9.25
C HIS A 4 -71.38 -2.40 9.95
N PHE A 5 -71.31 -2.55 11.28
CA PHE A 5 -70.05 -2.41 12.04
C PHE A 5 -69.12 -3.61 11.84
N LEU A 6 -69.66 -4.82 11.71
CA LEU A 6 -68.88 -6.04 11.42
C LEU A 6 -68.31 -6.06 10.01
N ASP A 7 -69.05 -5.57 9.00
CA ASP A 7 -68.55 -5.48 7.62
C ASP A 7 -67.46 -4.42 7.48
N VAL A 8 -67.64 -3.27 8.13
CA VAL A 8 -66.60 -2.22 8.20
C VAL A 8 -65.34 -2.75 8.90
N GLY A 9 -65.48 -3.47 10.03
CA GLY A 9 -64.37 -4.11 10.72
C GLY A 9 -63.62 -5.15 9.88
N LYS A 10 -64.33 -5.97 9.07
CA LYS A 10 -63.70 -6.92 8.14
C LYS A 10 -62.96 -6.23 7.00
N CYS A 11 -63.50 -5.15 6.45
CA CYS A 11 -62.82 -4.34 5.42
C CYS A 11 -61.54 -3.69 5.97
N TYR A 12 -61.58 -3.08 7.16
CA TYR A 12 -60.40 -2.49 7.79
C TYR A 12 -59.36 -3.54 8.15
N PHE A 13 -59.77 -4.69 8.69
CA PHE A 13 -58.87 -5.81 8.97
C PHE A 13 -58.19 -6.29 7.67
N PHE A 14 -58.96 -6.61 6.62
CA PHE A 14 -58.39 -7.03 5.33
C PHE A 14 -57.43 -6.00 4.74
N SER A 15 -57.75 -4.71 4.82
CA SER A 15 -56.88 -3.62 4.36
C SER A 15 -55.56 -3.54 5.12
N ILE A 16 -55.56 -3.74 6.44
CA ILE A 16 -54.34 -3.66 7.26
C ILE A 16 -53.43 -4.86 6.99
N PHE A 17 -53.97 -6.08 6.90
CA PHE A 17 -53.18 -7.28 6.59
C PHE A 17 -52.63 -7.25 5.15
N PHE A 18 -53.41 -6.75 4.19
CA PHE A 18 -52.93 -6.57 2.82
C PHE A 18 -51.78 -5.56 2.74
N LEU A 19 -51.88 -4.42 3.45
CA LEU A 19 -50.80 -3.44 3.50
C LEU A 19 -49.54 -4.01 4.17
N ALA A 20 -49.68 -4.75 5.27
CA ALA A 20 -48.56 -5.39 5.95
C ALA A 20 -47.85 -6.42 5.04
N TYR A 21 -48.61 -7.23 4.29
CA TYR A 21 -48.04 -8.17 3.32
C TYR A 21 -47.35 -7.45 2.16
N LEU A 22 -47.93 -6.37 1.65
CA LEU A 22 -47.35 -5.58 0.56
C LEU A 22 -46.03 -4.93 0.98
N VAL A 23 -45.95 -4.34 2.18
CA VAL A 23 -44.70 -3.80 2.73
C VAL A 23 -43.66 -4.91 2.92
N GLY A 24 -44.07 -6.06 3.46
CA GLY A 24 -43.18 -7.23 3.59
C GLY A 24 -42.62 -7.70 2.25
N ALA A 25 -43.45 -7.75 1.21
CA ALA A 25 -43.05 -8.12 -0.15
C ALA A 25 -42.09 -7.09 -0.77
N ILE A 26 -42.32 -5.78 -0.58
CA ILE A 26 -41.40 -4.73 -1.05
C ILE A 26 -40.05 -4.85 -0.36
N VAL A 27 -40.02 -4.99 0.97
CA VAL A 27 -38.77 -5.13 1.73
C VAL A 27 -38.02 -6.39 1.29
N ALA A 28 -38.72 -7.52 1.13
CA ALA A 28 -38.11 -8.75 0.61
C ALA A 28 -37.57 -8.58 -0.82
N GLY A 29 -38.29 -7.86 -1.68
CA GLY A 29 -37.83 -7.55 -3.04
C GLY A 29 -36.57 -6.68 -3.03
N CYS A 30 -36.54 -5.62 -2.21
CA CYS A 30 -35.38 -4.75 -2.04
C CYS A 30 -34.17 -5.49 -1.47
N THR A 31 -34.34 -6.40 -0.50
CA THR A 31 -33.23 -7.18 0.06
C THR A 31 -32.66 -8.16 -0.96
N VAL A 32 -33.50 -8.88 -1.69
CA VAL A 32 -33.05 -9.79 -2.77
C VAL A 32 -32.31 -9.01 -3.86
N TYR A 33 -32.83 -7.85 -4.28
CA TYR A 33 -32.17 -6.98 -5.25
C TYR A 33 -30.81 -6.47 -4.73
N GLY A 34 -30.75 -6.04 -3.48
CA GLY A 34 -29.49 -5.59 -2.85
C GLY A 34 -28.44 -6.70 -2.77
N VAL A 35 -28.85 -7.93 -2.45
CA VAL A 35 -27.94 -9.10 -2.46
C VAL A 35 -27.44 -9.35 -3.88
N PHE A 36 -28.32 -9.35 -4.88
CA PHE A 36 -27.92 -9.52 -6.28
C PHE A 36 -26.95 -8.43 -6.75
N GLN A 37 -27.24 -7.17 -6.46
CA GLN A 37 -26.39 -6.04 -6.82
C GLN A 37 -25.02 -6.12 -6.14
N SER A 38 -24.97 -6.46 -4.84
CA SER A 38 -23.70 -6.62 -4.13
C SER A 38 -22.83 -7.74 -4.73
N TYR A 39 -23.45 -8.83 -5.18
CA TYR A 39 -22.73 -9.90 -5.87
C TYR A 39 -22.13 -9.45 -7.20
N MET A 40 -22.88 -8.67 -7.99
CA MET A 40 -22.39 -8.12 -9.26
C MET A 40 -21.27 -7.09 -9.05
N ILE A 41 -21.40 -6.19 -8.07
CA ILE A 41 -20.34 -5.23 -7.71
C ILE A 41 -19.07 -5.96 -7.27
N ARG A 42 -19.20 -7.01 -6.44
CA ARG A 42 -18.05 -7.80 -6.02
C ARG A 42 -17.34 -8.46 -7.21
N LYS A 43 -18.07 -8.96 -8.19
CA LYS A 43 -17.47 -9.49 -9.42
C LYS A 43 -16.69 -8.41 -10.16
N HIS A 44 -17.27 -7.23 -10.33
CA HIS A 44 -16.60 -6.11 -11.02
C HIS A 44 -15.30 -5.70 -10.31
N ILE A 45 -15.33 -5.50 -8.98
CA ILE A 45 -14.14 -5.13 -8.19
C ILE A 45 -13.06 -6.21 -8.29
N VAL A 46 -13.45 -7.49 -8.30
CA VAL A 46 -12.48 -8.59 -8.46
C VAL A 46 -11.84 -8.55 -9.85
N THR A 47 -12.61 -8.29 -10.91
CA THR A 47 -12.07 -8.13 -12.27
C THR A 47 -11.11 -6.95 -12.36
N GLU A 48 -11.49 -5.78 -11.85
CA GLU A 48 -10.63 -4.58 -11.81
C GLU A 48 -9.33 -4.86 -11.05
N LYS A 49 -9.40 -5.56 -9.91
CA LYS A 49 -8.21 -5.97 -9.16
C LYS A 49 -7.30 -6.90 -9.96
N PHE A 50 -7.84 -7.78 -10.79
CA PHE A 50 -7.02 -8.63 -11.66
C PHE A 50 -6.28 -7.79 -12.71
N GLU A 51 -6.95 -6.81 -13.31
CA GLU A 51 -6.33 -5.89 -14.27
C GLU A 51 -5.17 -5.09 -13.62
N ASP A 52 -5.38 -4.56 -12.41
CA ASP A 52 -4.34 -3.84 -11.66
C ASP A 52 -3.12 -4.72 -11.36
N VAL A 53 -3.36 -5.97 -10.92
CA VAL A 53 -2.28 -6.93 -10.62
C VAL A 53 -1.51 -7.31 -11.88
N ASP A 54 -2.19 -7.50 -13.01
CA ASP A 54 -1.54 -7.81 -14.27
C ASP A 54 -0.69 -6.64 -14.77
N VAL A 55 -1.16 -5.40 -14.63
CA VAL A 55 -0.37 -4.20 -14.94
C VAL A 55 0.87 -4.12 -14.03
N GLN A 56 0.72 -4.36 -12.73
CA GLN A 56 1.85 -4.38 -11.80
C GLN A 56 2.86 -5.47 -12.14
N ASN A 57 2.40 -6.68 -12.50
CA ASN A 57 3.26 -7.78 -12.92
C ASN A 57 4.04 -7.43 -14.20
N ALA A 58 3.39 -6.75 -15.15
CA ALA A 58 4.03 -6.29 -16.38
C ALA A 58 5.11 -5.22 -16.12
N LEU A 59 4.89 -4.33 -15.14
CA LEU A 59 5.83 -3.27 -14.78
C LEU A 59 6.95 -3.72 -13.83
N HIS A 60 6.71 -4.78 -13.06
CA HIS A 60 7.63 -5.30 -12.04
C HIS A 60 9.10 -5.45 -12.51
N PRO A 61 9.41 -6.03 -13.69
CA PRO A 61 10.81 -6.17 -14.12
C PRO A 61 11.52 -4.82 -14.34
N PHE A 62 10.80 -3.79 -14.80
CA PHE A 62 11.39 -2.46 -15.01
C PHE A 62 11.69 -1.77 -13.68
N ILE A 63 10.70 -1.73 -12.78
CA ILE A 63 10.85 -1.10 -11.46
C ILE A 63 11.94 -1.80 -10.66
N THR A 64 11.98 -3.13 -10.70
CA THR A 64 13.02 -3.92 -10.02
C THR A 64 14.40 -3.60 -10.60
N ALA A 65 14.54 -3.53 -11.92
CA ALA A 65 15.81 -3.21 -12.56
C ALA A 65 16.30 -1.78 -12.25
N GLU A 66 15.39 -0.79 -12.21
CA GLU A 66 15.73 0.57 -11.81
C GLU A 66 16.19 0.64 -10.36
N ARG A 67 15.42 0.02 -9.45
CA ARG A 67 15.79 -0.08 -8.03
C ARG A 67 17.14 -0.74 -7.84
N ASP A 68 17.39 -1.87 -8.50
CA ASP A 68 18.65 -2.61 -8.36
C ASP A 68 19.84 -1.81 -8.89
N ARG A 69 19.67 -1.02 -9.97
CA ARG A 69 20.71 -0.11 -10.48
C ARG A 69 21.05 0.98 -9.47
N GLU A 70 20.04 1.64 -8.91
CA GLU A 70 20.26 2.68 -7.90
C GLU A 70 20.90 2.10 -6.64
N TRP A 71 20.46 0.91 -6.23
CA TRP A 71 21.03 0.20 -5.09
C TRP A 71 22.51 -0.13 -5.27
N LEU A 72 22.89 -0.72 -6.41
CA LEU A 72 24.29 -1.02 -6.71
C LEU A 72 25.16 0.24 -6.84
N ARG A 73 24.61 1.33 -7.39
CA ARG A 73 25.29 2.63 -7.42
C ARG A 73 25.54 3.16 -6.01
N PHE A 74 24.58 3.01 -5.11
CA PHE A 74 24.71 3.44 -3.72
C PHE A 74 25.77 2.62 -2.97
N LEU A 75 25.73 1.28 -3.09
CA LEU A 75 26.74 0.41 -2.50
C LEU A 75 28.15 0.66 -3.06
N ARG A 76 28.26 0.98 -4.35
CA ARG A 76 29.54 1.38 -4.95
C ARG A 76 30.10 2.65 -4.30
N LYS A 77 29.27 3.67 -4.07
CA LYS A 77 29.69 4.90 -3.36
C LYS A 77 30.20 4.59 -1.96
N ASN A 78 29.52 3.72 -1.21
CA ASN A 78 29.97 3.33 0.12
C ASN A 78 31.31 2.59 0.08
N ARG A 79 31.52 1.72 -0.91
CA ARG A 79 32.79 1.02 -1.10
C ARG A 79 33.93 1.98 -1.47
N GLU A 80 33.65 3.00 -2.29
CA GLU A 80 34.60 4.07 -2.60
C GLU A 80 34.97 4.87 -1.35
N LEU A 81 33.98 5.25 -0.52
CA LEU A 81 34.22 5.91 0.77
C LEU A 81 35.03 5.05 1.75
N GLU A 82 34.74 3.76 1.83
CA GLU A 82 35.49 2.82 2.66
C GLU A 82 36.97 2.75 2.22
N ASN A 83 37.23 2.70 0.91
CA ASN A 83 38.60 2.75 0.38
C ASN A 83 39.32 4.04 0.77
N GLU A 84 38.64 5.18 0.72
CA GLU A 84 39.22 6.48 1.04
C GLU A 84 39.53 6.64 2.53
N VAL A 85 38.61 6.20 3.40
CA VAL A 85 38.73 6.31 4.86
C VAL A 85 39.73 5.30 5.43
N MET A 86 39.78 4.09 4.87
CA MET A 86 40.60 2.99 5.40
C MET A 86 41.97 2.82 4.72
N LYS A 87 42.33 3.70 3.78
CA LYS A 87 43.61 3.63 3.03
C LYS A 87 44.86 3.54 3.92
N ASP A 88 44.83 4.16 5.10
CA ASP A 88 45.98 4.27 6.00
C ASP A 88 46.02 3.14 7.05
N VAL A 89 45.03 2.25 7.07
CA VAL A 89 44.95 1.14 8.04
C VAL A 89 45.68 -0.10 7.50
N PRO A 90 46.74 -0.58 8.18
CA PRO A 90 47.53 -1.71 7.68
C PRO A 90 46.71 -2.99 7.70
N GLY A 91 46.70 -3.71 6.56
CA GLY A 91 45.99 -4.98 6.41
C GLY A 91 44.48 -4.85 6.17
N TRP A 92 43.92 -3.63 6.08
CA TRP A 92 42.53 -3.47 5.69
C TRP A 92 42.33 -3.84 4.22
N LYS A 93 41.31 -4.65 3.95
CA LYS A 93 40.87 -4.99 2.60
C LYS A 93 39.37 -4.74 2.52
N THR A 94 38.99 -3.88 1.60
CA THR A 94 37.62 -3.37 1.48
C THR A 94 36.62 -4.50 1.25
N GLY A 95 35.54 -4.51 2.02
CA GLY A 95 34.53 -5.56 2.00
C GLY A 95 34.92 -6.86 2.71
N THR A 96 36.04 -6.89 3.44
CA THR A 96 36.39 -7.97 4.36
C THR A 96 36.68 -7.41 5.75
N TRP A 97 36.57 -8.26 6.77
CA TRP A 97 36.97 -7.92 8.12
C TRP A 97 38.45 -8.24 8.31
N TYR A 98 39.34 -7.24 8.12
CA TYR A 98 40.80 -7.42 8.22
C TYR A 98 41.35 -8.60 7.41
N GLY A 99 40.78 -8.85 6.22
CA GLY A 99 41.18 -9.96 5.35
C GLY A 99 40.28 -11.20 5.44
N GLU A 100 39.44 -11.33 6.47
CA GLU A 100 38.50 -12.44 6.63
C GLU A 100 37.11 -12.10 6.04
N PRO A 101 36.42 -13.06 5.39
CA PRO A 101 35.06 -12.81 4.93
C PRO A 101 34.12 -12.57 6.11
N VAL A 102 33.23 -11.57 5.98
CA VAL A 102 32.24 -11.24 7.04
C VAL A 102 31.30 -12.41 7.32
N TYR A 103 30.95 -13.20 6.30
CA TYR A 103 30.09 -14.37 6.41
C TYR A 103 30.81 -15.64 5.95
N PHE A 104 31.10 -16.54 6.88
CA PHE A 104 31.79 -17.81 6.58
C PHE A 104 30.92 -18.82 5.82
N THR A 105 29.59 -18.79 5.99
CA THR A 105 28.66 -19.77 5.40
C THR A 105 28.17 -19.40 4.00
N LEU A 106 28.40 -18.16 3.56
CA LEU A 106 27.78 -17.61 2.36
C LEU A 106 28.50 -18.06 1.07
N GLY A 107 29.82 -18.27 1.15
CA GLY A 107 30.67 -18.53 -0.02
C GLY A 107 30.65 -17.33 -0.98
N ASP A 108 30.55 -17.60 -2.29
CA ASP A 108 30.55 -16.58 -3.35
C ASP A 108 29.16 -15.99 -3.65
N LYS A 109 28.16 -16.25 -2.81
CA LYS A 109 26.80 -15.75 -3.02
C LYS A 109 26.70 -14.25 -2.71
N TRP A 110 25.72 -13.59 -3.31
CA TRP A 110 25.34 -12.24 -2.90
C TRP A 110 24.62 -12.26 -1.56
N TRP A 111 24.89 -11.27 -0.71
CA TRP A 111 24.06 -10.96 0.44
C TRP A 111 23.56 -9.52 0.31
N ASP A 112 22.31 -9.29 0.69
CA ASP A 112 21.79 -7.93 0.80
C ASP A 112 22.16 -7.35 2.16
N PRO A 113 22.96 -6.27 2.23
CA PRO A 113 23.32 -5.64 3.49
C PRO A 113 22.10 -4.98 4.14
N SER A 114 22.12 -4.89 5.46
CA SER A 114 21.02 -4.25 6.20
C SER A 114 20.99 -2.75 5.94
N ILE A 115 19.80 -2.13 6.01
CA ILE A 115 19.64 -0.68 5.81
C ILE A 115 20.57 0.10 6.77
N THR A 116 20.76 -0.39 8.01
CA THR A 116 21.65 0.23 8.98
C THR A 116 23.13 0.22 8.58
N GLU A 117 23.59 -0.83 7.89
CA GLU A 117 24.97 -0.90 7.39
C GLU A 117 25.17 0.08 6.23
N VAL A 118 24.22 0.12 5.30
CA VAL A 118 24.34 0.92 4.08
C VAL A 118 24.20 2.41 4.37
N TYR A 119 23.36 2.79 5.33
CA TYR A 119 23.13 4.19 5.70
C TYR A 119 24.01 4.67 6.86
N ALA A 120 25.03 3.91 7.29
CA ALA A 120 25.87 4.26 8.43
C ALA A 120 26.59 5.62 8.29
N HIS A 121 26.92 6.02 7.07
CA HIS A 121 27.58 7.29 6.76
C HIS A 121 26.62 8.39 6.26
N SER A 122 25.34 8.06 6.11
CA SER A 122 24.32 9.01 5.66
C SER A 122 23.67 9.73 6.83
N ASP A 123 22.99 10.84 6.55
CA ASP A 123 22.18 11.48 7.56
C ASP A 123 20.90 10.66 7.85
N LYS A 124 20.36 10.80 9.07
CA LYS A 124 19.17 10.05 9.48
C LYS A 124 17.97 10.33 8.58
N LYS A 125 17.84 11.55 8.03
CA LYS A 125 16.72 11.92 7.15
C LYS A 125 16.80 11.17 5.82
N SER A 126 17.99 11.01 5.23
CA SER A 126 18.16 10.21 4.00
C SER A 126 17.75 8.76 4.24
N LEU A 127 18.15 8.16 5.37
CA LEU A 127 17.70 6.81 5.73
C LEU A 127 16.18 6.73 5.81
N GLU A 128 15.52 7.66 6.51
CA GLU A 128 14.06 7.64 6.65
C GLU A 128 13.37 7.83 5.29
N THR A 129 13.89 8.73 4.46
CA THR A 129 13.32 9.01 3.12
C THR A 129 13.43 7.79 2.21
N ASP A 130 14.61 7.17 2.11
CA ASP A 130 14.83 6.05 1.19
C ASP A 130 14.26 4.73 1.70
N ARG A 131 14.27 4.49 3.02
CA ARG A 131 13.67 3.30 3.63
C ARG A 131 12.19 3.19 3.31
N TYR A 132 11.50 4.32 3.22
CA TYR A 132 10.10 4.40 2.81
C TYR A 132 9.97 4.80 1.34
N TRP A 133 10.69 4.13 0.43
CA TRP A 133 10.67 4.39 -1.01
C TRP A 133 9.26 4.54 -1.64
N LYS A 134 8.23 3.90 -1.06
CA LYS A 134 6.83 4.04 -1.48
C LYS A 134 6.21 5.41 -1.15
N HIS A 135 6.88 6.24 -0.38
CA HIS A 135 6.40 7.50 0.19
C HIS A 135 7.35 8.67 -0.06
N HIS A 136 8.15 8.65 -1.13
CA HIS A 136 8.78 9.90 -1.58
C HIS A 136 7.67 10.91 -1.92
N SER A 137 7.66 12.04 -1.21
CA SER A 137 6.66 13.11 -1.37
C SER A 137 6.64 13.67 -2.79
N GLU A 138 7.78 13.60 -3.48
CA GLU A 138 7.98 14.03 -4.86
C GLU A 138 7.24 13.20 -5.92
N TYR A 139 6.84 11.95 -5.63
CA TYR A 139 5.96 11.16 -6.51
C TYR A 139 4.48 11.24 -6.11
N SER A 140 4.20 11.79 -4.92
CA SER A 140 2.83 11.93 -4.45
C SER A 140 2.14 13.04 -5.24
N ALA A 141 0.93 12.80 -5.72
CA ALA A 141 0.11 13.87 -6.29
C ALA A 141 0.05 15.05 -5.30
N PRO A 142 0.12 16.31 -5.79
CA PRO A 142 0.17 17.48 -4.91
C PRO A 142 -0.98 17.41 -3.91
N LYS A 143 -0.62 17.44 -2.64
CA LYS A 143 -1.61 17.25 -1.56
C LYS A 143 -2.49 18.49 -1.54
N PHE A 144 -3.74 18.33 -1.14
CA PHE A 144 -4.70 19.44 -1.14
C PHE A 144 -4.21 20.67 -0.33
N TYR A 145 -3.33 20.46 0.65
CA TYR A 145 -2.77 21.52 1.49
C TYR A 145 -1.48 22.18 0.96
N ASP A 146 -0.83 21.65 -0.08
CA ASP A 146 0.42 22.22 -0.60
C ASP A 146 0.24 23.64 -1.17
N LYS A 147 -0.99 23.98 -1.57
CA LYS A 147 -1.37 25.31 -2.06
C LYS A 147 -1.53 26.35 -0.94
N TYR A 148 -1.87 25.91 0.28
CA TYR A 148 -2.30 26.79 1.36
C TYR A 148 -1.27 26.92 2.47
N LEU A 149 -0.44 25.90 2.69
CA LEU A 149 0.58 25.93 3.72
C LEU A 149 1.90 26.51 3.16
N PRO A 150 2.51 27.50 3.82
CA PRO A 150 3.79 28.03 3.40
C PRO A 150 4.90 26.96 3.51
N LYS A 151 5.88 26.99 2.58
CA LYS A 151 6.95 25.98 2.47
C LYS A 151 7.65 25.65 3.79
N TRP A 152 7.98 26.66 4.59
CA TRP A 152 8.66 26.48 5.88
C TRP A 152 7.90 25.56 6.85
N LEU A 153 6.57 25.52 6.78
CA LEU A 153 5.74 24.67 7.62
C LEU A 153 5.67 23.26 7.05
N LEU A 154 5.50 23.12 5.72
CA LEU A 154 5.50 21.83 5.05
C LEU A 154 6.79 21.06 5.32
N ASP A 155 7.95 21.72 5.19
CA ASP A 155 9.29 21.16 5.44
C ASP A 155 9.52 20.70 6.89
N ARG A 156 8.64 21.09 7.82
CA ARG A 156 8.70 20.71 9.24
C ARG A 156 7.73 19.59 9.59
N ILE A 157 6.69 19.39 8.78
CA ILE A 157 5.72 18.30 8.95
C ILE A 157 6.22 17.04 8.22
N TRP A 158 6.97 17.22 7.12
CA TRP A 158 7.53 16.18 6.24
C TRP A 158 8.98 16.52 5.87
#